data_AF-A0A8J6Z075-F1
#
_entry.id   AF-A0A8J6Z075-F1
#
_cell.length_a   1.000
_cell.length_b   1.000
_cell.length_c   1.000
_cell.angle_alpha   90.00
_cell.angle_beta   90.00
_cell.angle_gamma   90.00
#
_symmetry.space_group_name_H-M   'P 1'
#
loop_
_entity.id
_entity.type
_entity.pdbx_description
1 polymer ?
#
loop_
_entity_poly.entity_id
_entity_poly.type
_entity_poly.pdbx_seq_one_letter_code
_entity_poly.pdbx_strand_id
1 'polypeptide(L)'
;MNRTTRTAVKIFIIAAATVACIALAYYLGANVTGHRLATASDNMNYSRWLEKYFALTRAAGLANGLCALGWFLAARFFFTVDEAADAGKRIFWAALMAASLAISLGVAHFYAPILGIKLNGIIFGLFAAIFTGAGYWLLTIFTTPLAFKYTPLGAQLILSRTHKVD
;
A
#
# COMPACT_ATOMS: atom_id res chain seq x y z
N MET A 1 11.88 2.86 25.04
CA MET A 1 10.85 3.66 24.33
C MET A 1 9.45 3.20 24.73
N ASN A 2 8.58 4.10 25.17
CA ASN A 2 7.24 3.75 25.67
C ASN A 2 6.31 3.25 24.52
N ARG A 3 5.17 2.62 24.87
CA ARG A 3 4.25 2.00 23.90
C ARG A 3 3.64 3.02 22.92
N THR A 4 3.38 4.23 23.39
CA THR A 4 2.81 5.34 22.60
C THR A 4 3.80 5.85 21.56
N THR A 5 5.06 6.09 21.95
CA THR A 5 6.13 6.49 21.04
C THR A 5 6.39 5.43 19.97
N ARG A 6 6.34 4.14 20.32
CA ARG A 6 6.42 3.04 19.33
C ARG A 6 5.28 3.05 18.30
N THR A 7 4.05 3.40 18.73
CA THR A 7 2.92 3.56 17.80
C THR A 7 3.14 4.75 16.87
N ALA A 8 3.49 5.90 17.43
CA ALA A 8 3.69 7.14 16.67
C ALA A 8 4.79 6.98 15.61
N VAL A 9 5.91 6.35 15.96
CA VAL A 9 7.00 6.06 15.00
C VAL A 9 6.51 5.18 13.85
N LYS A 10 5.71 4.14 14.12
CA LYS A 10 5.17 3.29 13.06
C LYS A 10 4.20 4.02 12.13
N ILE A 11 3.33 4.86 12.68
CA ILE A 11 2.42 5.71 11.88
C ILE A 11 3.23 6.67 11.01
N PHE A 12 4.26 7.31 11.57
CA PHE A 12 5.15 8.19 10.84
C PHE A 12 5.87 7.45 9.69
N ILE A 13 6.37 6.24 9.93
CA ILE A 13 7.00 5.42 8.88
C ILE A 13 5.99 5.11 7.76
N ILE A 14 4.76 4.74 8.09
CA ILE A 14 3.71 4.49 7.08
C ILE A 14 3.44 5.76 6.25
N ALA A 15 3.31 6.91 6.91
CA ALA A 15 3.10 8.19 6.22
C ALA A 15 4.29 8.56 5.31
N ALA A 16 5.52 8.46 5.82
CA ALA A 16 6.74 8.76 5.07
C ALA A 16 6.88 7.84 3.85
N ALA A 17 6.63 6.54 4.02
CA ALA A 17 6.69 5.60 2.92
C ALA A 17 5.55 5.77 1.91
N THR A 18 4.36 6.21 2.35
CA THR A 18 3.28 6.60 1.43
C THR A 18 3.72 7.76 0.53
N VAL A 19 4.33 8.79 1.11
CA VAL A 19 4.90 9.92 0.36
C VAL A 19 6.00 9.44 -0.61
N ALA A 20 6.89 8.55 -0.15
CA ALA A 20 7.94 7.98 -0.99
C ALA A 20 7.36 7.18 -2.18
N CYS A 21 6.30 6.39 -1.97
CA CYS A 21 5.62 5.66 -3.03
C CYS A 21 4.96 6.60 -4.05
N ILE A 22 4.32 7.68 -3.59
CA ILE A 22 3.74 8.71 -4.46
C ILE A 22 4.85 9.34 -5.32
N ALA A 23 5.96 9.75 -4.71
CA ALA A 23 7.08 10.35 -5.42
C ALA A 23 7.66 9.37 -6.44
N LEU A 24 7.89 8.12 -6.04
CA LEU A 24 8.46 7.09 -6.91
C LEU A 24 7.56 6.79 -8.11
N ALA A 25 6.25 6.60 -7.89
CA ALA A 25 5.30 6.37 -8.97
C ALA A 25 5.21 7.57 -9.92
N TYR A 26 5.24 8.79 -9.38
CA TYR A 26 5.26 10.01 -10.19
C TYR A 26 6.49 10.08 -11.09
N TYR A 27 7.69 9.96 -10.53
CA TYR A 27 8.93 10.07 -11.30
C TYR A 27 9.07 8.94 -12.32
N LEU A 28 8.78 7.70 -11.96
CA LEU A 28 8.88 6.58 -12.89
C LEU A 28 7.84 6.67 -14.01
N GLY A 29 6.57 6.96 -13.70
CA GLY A 29 5.54 7.09 -14.74
C GLY A 29 5.79 8.26 -15.68
N ALA A 30 6.21 9.41 -15.14
CA ALA A 30 6.57 10.60 -15.90
C ALA A 30 7.68 10.32 -16.92
N ASN A 31 8.74 9.64 -16.47
CA ASN A 31 9.91 9.34 -17.30
C ASN A 31 9.64 8.23 -18.34
N VAL A 32 8.93 7.16 -17.96
CA VAL A 32 8.76 6.00 -18.83
C VAL A 32 7.71 6.26 -19.92
N THR A 33 6.71 7.11 -19.66
CA THR A 33 5.52 7.19 -20.53
C THR A 33 4.99 8.60 -20.80
N GLY A 34 5.37 9.60 -19.99
CA GLY A 34 4.66 10.88 -19.96
C GLY A 34 4.74 11.68 -21.26
N HIS A 35 5.89 11.70 -21.95
CA HIS A 35 6.02 12.42 -23.23
C HIS A 35 5.11 11.86 -24.33
N ARG A 36 5.00 10.52 -24.42
CA ARG A 36 4.17 9.84 -25.43
C ARG A 36 2.68 10.00 -25.15
N LEU A 37 2.30 10.06 -23.88
CA LEU A 37 0.90 10.19 -23.46
C LEU A 37 0.40 11.64 -23.59
N ALA A 38 1.27 12.62 -23.35
CA ALA A 38 0.94 14.02 -23.55
C ALA A 38 0.55 14.32 -25.01
N THR A 39 1.23 13.74 -25.99
CA THR A 39 0.96 13.95 -27.42
C THR A 39 -0.26 13.20 -27.95
N ALA A 40 -0.80 12.24 -27.20
CA ALA A 40 -1.94 11.40 -27.60
C ALA A 40 -3.31 12.03 -27.31
N SER A 41 -3.35 13.25 -26.78
CA SER A 41 -4.56 14.00 -26.48
C SER A 41 -4.51 15.34 -27.21
N ASP A 42 -5.54 15.61 -28.00
CA ASP A 42 -5.68 16.90 -28.68
C ASP A 42 -5.70 18.00 -27.62
N ASN A 43 -4.77 18.96 -27.73
CA ASN A 43 -4.53 20.08 -26.80
C ASN A 43 -3.88 19.77 -25.43
N MET A 44 -3.33 18.57 -25.22
CA MET A 44 -2.55 18.28 -24.01
C MET A 44 -1.05 18.52 -24.25
N ASN A 45 -0.41 19.33 -23.40
CA ASN A 45 1.04 19.42 -23.37
C ASN A 45 1.60 18.63 -22.17
N TYR A 46 2.90 18.37 -22.19
CA TYR A 46 3.54 17.53 -21.17
C TYR A 46 3.37 18.06 -19.75
N SER A 47 3.45 19.38 -19.56
CA SER A 47 3.26 20.01 -18.24
C SER A 47 1.86 19.78 -17.67
N ARG A 48 0.82 19.97 -18.48
CA ARG A 48 -0.58 19.73 -18.06
C ARG A 48 -0.85 18.26 -17.80
N TRP A 49 -0.27 17.38 -18.61
CA TRP A 49 -0.35 15.94 -18.38
C TRP A 49 0.30 15.56 -17.03
N LEU A 50 1.48 16.10 -16.73
CA LEU A 50 2.18 15.85 -15.46
C LEU A 50 1.38 16.30 -14.24
N GLU A 51 0.75 17.47 -14.29
CA GLU A 51 -0.07 17.98 -13.19
C GLU A 51 -1.24 17.04 -12.89
N LYS A 52 -1.95 16.62 -13.94
CA LYS A 52 -3.08 15.67 -13.85
C LYS A 52 -2.61 14.29 -13.39
N TYR A 53 -1.48 13.82 -13.91
CA TYR A 53 -0.88 12.56 -13.48
C TYR A 53 -0.45 12.61 -12.02
N PHE A 54 0.09 13.73 -11.54
CA PHE A 54 0.43 13.91 -10.14
C PHE A 54 -0.80 13.89 -9.23
N ALA A 55 -1.91 14.52 -9.64
CA ALA A 55 -3.18 14.42 -8.92
C ALA A 55 -3.67 12.97 -8.81
N LEU A 56 -3.62 12.22 -9.91
CA LEU A 56 -3.97 10.80 -9.95
C LEU A 56 -3.11 9.95 -9.01
N THR A 57 -1.78 10.10 -9.11
CA THR A 57 -0.79 9.36 -8.31
C THR A 57 -0.95 9.66 -6.82
N ARG A 58 -1.25 10.92 -6.45
CA ARG A 58 -1.57 11.28 -5.07
C ARG A 58 -2.83 10.59 -4.56
N ALA A 59 -3.91 10.59 -5.35
CA ALA A 59 -5.15 9.93 -4.95
C ALA A 59 -4.94 8.42 -4.71
N ALA A 60 -4.26 7.74 -5.63
CA ALA A 60 -3.92 6.32 -5.48
C ALA A 60 -3.04 6.06 -4.26
N GLY A 61 -1.99 6.87 -4.06
CA GLY A 61 -1.08 6.72 -2.94
C GLY A 61 -1.73 6.97 -1.59
N LEU A 62 -2.56 8.00 -1.45
CA LEU A 62 -3.30 8.28 -0.21
C LEU A 62 -4.26 7.16 0.13
N ALA A 63 -5.04 6.67 -0.84
CA ALA A 63 -5.97 5.57 -0.60
C ALA A 63 -5.24 4.28 -0.18
N ASN A 64 -4.07 3.99 -0.77
CA ASN A 64 -3.24 2.85 -0.36
C ASN A 64 -2.59 3.05 1.03
N GLY A 65 -2.13 4.26 1.34
CA GLY A 65 -1.64 4.61 2.66
C GLY A 65 -2.69 4.37 3.75
N LEU A 66 -3.97 4.66 3.45
CA LEU A 66 -5.09 4.34 4.33
C LEU A 66 -5.30 2.84 4.51
N CYS A 67 -5.14 2.02 3.46
CA CYS A 67 -5.16 0.56 3.60
C CYS A 67 -4.04 0.05 4.51
N ALA A 68 -2.81 0.53 4.32
CA ALA A 68 -1.66 0.13 5.14
C ALA A 68 -1.82 0.56 6.61
N LEU A 69 -2.29 1.80 6.84
CA LEU A 69 -2.61 2.30 8.17
C LEU A 69 -3.76 1.52 8.80
N GLY A 70 -4.81 1.23 8.03
CA GLY A 70 -5.96 0.45 8.47
C GLY A 70 -5.55 -0.94 8.95
N TRP A 71 -4.69 -1.64 8.20
CA TRP A 71 -4.12 -2.90 8.66
C TRP A 71 -3.31 -2.74 9.94
N PHE A 72 -2.42 -1.74 10.02
CA PHE A 72 -1.63 -1.51 11.23
C PHE A 72 -2.50 -1.30 12.47
N LEU A 73 -3.55 -0.50 12.37
CA LEU A 73 -4.49 -0.25 13.47
C LEU A 73 -5.29 -1.52 13.80
N ALA A 74 -5.78 -2.24 12.79
CA ALA A 74 -6.49 -3.51 12.95
C ALA A 74 -5.64 -4.54 13.71
N ALA A 75 -4.41 -4.79 13.22
CA ALA A 75 -3.48 -5.74 13.81
C ALA A 75 -3.01 -5.33 15.21
N ARG A 76 -3.06 -4.03 15.56
CA ARG A 76 -2.59 -3.53 16.86
C ARG A 76 -3.68 -3.48 17.93
N PHE A 77 -4.91 -3.15 17.55
CA PHE A 77 -5.99 -2.83 18.49
C PHE A 77 -7.16 -3.81 18.45
N PHE A 78 -7.39 -4.48 17.32
CA PHE A 78 -8.57 -5.32 17.12
C PHE A 78 -8.24 -6.81 17.00
N PHE A 79 -7.08 -7.14 16.41
CA PHE A 79 -6.64 -8.51 16.21
C PHE A 79 -5.48 -8.84 17.15
N THR A 80 -5.77 -9.00 18.44
CA THR A 80 -4.83 -9.65 19.36
C THR A 80 -4.65 -11.12 18.95
N VAL A 81 -3.43 -11.62 19.16
CA VAL A 81 -3.08 -13.02 18.96
C VAL A 81 -2.83 -13.60 20.33
N ASP A 82 -3.82 -14.32 20.82
CA ASP A 82 -3.74 -14.99 22.11
C ASP A 82 -3.64 -16.51 21.90
N GLU A 83 -4.12 -17.00 20.76
CA GLU A 83 -4.05 -18.41 20.38
C GLU A 83 -3.60 -18.60 18.93
N ALA A 84 -3.07 -19.78 18.60
CA ALA A 84 -2.62 -20.05 17.23
C ALA A 84 -3.76 -20.13 16.20
N ALA A 85 -5.00 -20.40 16.63
CA ALA A 85 -6.18 -20.31 15.79
C ALA A 85 -6.38 -18.88 15.25
N ASP A 86 -5.90 -17.86 15.97
CA ASP A 86 -5.98 -16.46 15.54
C ASP A 86 -5.15 -16.18 14.27
N ALA A 87 -4.21 -17.05 13.90
CA ALA A 87 -3.46 -16.94 12.64
C ALA A 87 -4.39 -16.86 11.41
N GLY A 88 -5.63 -17.35 11.50
CA GLY A 88 -6.67 -17.20 10.47
C GLY A 88 -7.05 -15.75 10.16
N LYS A 89 -6.84 -14.81 11.10
CA LYS A 89 -7.09 -13.36 10.91
C LYS A 89 -6.21 -12.74 9.82
N ARG A 90 -5.18 -13.46 9.33
CA ARG A 90 -4.39 -13.08 8.14
C ARG A 90 -5.24 -12.91 6.87
N ILE A 91 -6.44 -13.50 6.81
CA ILE A 91 -7.35 -13.29 5.67
C ILE A 91 -7.74 -11.82 5.51
N PHE A 92 -7.83 -11.06 6.61
CA PHE A 92 -8.06 -9.62 6.55
C PHE A 92 -6.87 -8.84 5.98
N TRP A 93 -5.64 -9.29 6.27
CA TRP A 93 -4.43 -8.73 5.65
C TRP A 93 -4.42 -8.94 4.15
N ALA A 94 -4.79 -10.15 3.69
CA ALA A 94 -4.91 -10.47 2.28
C ALA A 94 -6.07 -9.71 1.61
N ALA A 95 -7.22 -9.56 2.29
CA ALA A 95 -8.35 -8.81 1.79
C ALA A 95 -8.01 -7.32 1.60
N LEU A 96 -7.30 -6.72 2.55
CA LEU A 96 -6.81 -5.34 2.43
C LEU A 96 -5.74 -5.19 1.34
N MET A 97 -4.94 -6.23 1.07
CA MET A 97 -4.03 -6.26 -0.08
C MET A 97 -4.82 -6.26 -1.40
N ALA A 98 -5.85 -7.10 -1.52
CA ALA A 98 -6.71 -7.13 -2.70
C ALA A 98 -7.46 -5.80 -2.90
N ALA A 99 -7.94 -5.18 -1.81
CA ALA A 99 -8.54 -3.85 -1.84
C ALA A 99 -7.52 -2.78 -2.28
N SER A 100 -6.30 -2.82 -1.76
CA SER A 100 -5.19 -1.95 -2.19
C SER A 100 -4.93 -2.10 -3.70
N LEU A 101 -4.91 -3.31 -4.24
CA LEU A 101 -4.75 -3.56 -5.67
C LEU A 101 -5.92 -2.98 -6.48
N ALA A 102 -7.14 -3.29 -6.07
CA ALA A 102 -8.35 -2.80 -6.72
C ALA A 102 -8.43 -1.26 -6.72
N ILE A 103 -8.06 -0.62 -5.62
CA ILE A 103 -7.98 0.85 -5.50
C ILE A 103 -6.91 1.40 -6.43
N SER A 104 -5.70 0.82 -6.44
CA SER A 104 -4.60 1.29 -7.28
C SER A 104 -4.96 1.26 -8.77
N LEU A 105 -5.51 0.13 -9.22
CA LEU A 105 -5.93 -0.04 -10.61
C LEU A 105 -7.20 0.75 -10.93
N GLY A 106 -8.15 0.79 -10.00
CA GLY A 106 -9.41 1.50 -10.13
C GLY A 106 -9.21 3.01 -10.22
N VAL A 107 -8.34 3.59 -9.40
CA VAL A 107 -7.97 5.01 -9.52
C VAL A 107 -7.35 5.27 -10.89
N ALA A 108 -6.38 4.47 -11.33
CA ALA A 108 -5.80 4.61 -12.66
C ALA A 108 -6.84 4.47 -13.79
N HIS A 109 -7.80 3.55 -13.66
CA HIS A 109 -8.78 3.28 -14.71
C HIS A 109 -9.90 4.31 -14.77
N PHE A 110 -10.52 4.62 -13.63
CA PHE A 110 -11.72 5.44 -13.56
C PHE A 110 -11.41 6.91 -13.36
N TYR A 111 -10.33 7.27 -12.66
CA TYR A 111 -10.04 8.67 -12.35
C TYR A 111 -9.19 9.36 -13.43
N ALA A 112 -8.38 8.62 -14.18
CA ALA A 112 -7.61 9.20 -15.30
C ALA A 112 -8.49 9.82 -16.41
N PRO A 113 -9.60 9.18 -16.87
CA PRO A 113 -10.51 9.79 -17.83
C PRO A 113 -11.20 11.05 -17.32
N ILE A 114 -11.57 11.08 -16.03
CA ILE A 114 -12.17 12.26 -15.38
C ILE A 114 -11.20 13.45 -15.41
N LEU A 115 -9.90 13.18 -15.24
CA LEU A 115 -8.85 14.19 -15.37
C LEU A 115 -8.51 14.50 -16.84
N GLY A 116 -9.09 13.79 -17.81
CA GLY A 116 -8.84 13.99 -19.24
C GLY A 116 -7.45 13.53 -19.67
N ILE A 117 -6.87 12.51 -19.04
CA ILE A 117 -5.63 11.86 -19.48
C ILE A 117 -5.87 10.40 -19.84
N LYS A 118 -5.15 9.91 -20.84
CA LYS A 118 -5.09 8.48 -21.17
C LYS A 118 -3.83 7.89 -20.54
N LEU A 119 -3.96 6.69 -19.98
CA LEU A 119 -2.84 5.92 -19.43
C LEU A 119 -2.64 4.66 -20.26
N ASN A 120 -1.39 4.18 -20.33
CA ASN A 120 -1.07 2.89 -20.93
C ASN A 120 -1.00 1.78 -19.87
N GLY A 121 -0.97 0.52 -20.33
CA GLY A 121 -0.85 -0.66 -19.46
C GLY A 121 0.37 -0.63 -18.51
N ILE A 122 1.46 0.01 -18.91
CA ILE A 122 2.67 0.14 -18.09
C ILE A 122 2.38 0.92 -16.80
N ILE A 123 1.58 1.99 -16.86
CA ILE A 123 1.21 2.76 -15.67
C ILE A 123 0.38 1.90 -14.70
N PHE A 124 -0.51 1.04 -15.20
CA PHE A 124 -1.26 0.11 -14.34
C PHE A 124 -0.33 -0.86 -13.62
N GLY A 125 0.66 -1.43 -14.33
CA GLY A 125 1.69 -2.29 -13.73
C GLY A 125 2.52 -1.56 -12.68
N LEU A 126 2.94 -0.32 -12.96
CA LEU A 126 3.65 0.54 -12.01
C LEU A 126 2.81 0.81 -10.76
N PHE A 127 1.52 1.13 -10.91
CA PHE A 127 0.63 1.40 -9.77
C PHE A 127 0.45 0.16 -8.91
N ALA A 128 0.23 -1.02 -9.49
CA ALA A 128 0.15 -2.26 -8.74
C ALA A 128 1.46 -2.58 -8.00
N ALA A 129 2.61 -2.47 -8.68
CA ALA A 129 3.91 -2.76 -8.09
C ALA A 129 4.27 -1.79 -6.95
N ILE A 130 4.09 -0.49 -7.17
CA ILE A 130 4.51 0.53 -6.21
C ILE A 130 3.50 0.66 -5.08
N PHE A 131 2.21 0.77 -5.34
CA PHE A 131 1.25 1.02 -4.27
C PHE A 131 0.82 -0.24 -3.53
N THR A 132 0.59 -1.35 -4.23
CA THR A 132 0.23 -2.61 -3.57
C THR A 132 1.46 -3.39 -3.12
N GLY A 133 2.45 -3.55 -3.99
CA GLY A 133 3.69 -4.26 -3.64
C GLY A 133 4.51 -3.51 -2.59
N ALA A 134 5.01 -2.32 -2.92
CA ALA A 134 5.84 -1.56 -1.99
C ALA A 134 5.02 -0.82 -0.92
N GLY A 135 3.93 -0.16 -1.29
CA GLY A 135 3.14 0.70 -0.41
C GLY A 135 2.29 -0.08 0.59
N TYR A 136 1.69 -1.20 0.20
CA TYR A 136 0.91 -2.01 1.12
C TYR A 136 1.73 -3.19 1.67
N TRP A 137 2.21 -4.10 0.83
CA TRP A 137 2.79 -5.35 1.30
C TRP A 137 4.09 -5.15 2.08
N LEU A 138 5.06 -4.39 1.55
CA LEU A 138 6.31 -4.13 2.27
C LEU A 138 6.09 -3.31 3.56
N LEU A 139 5.17 -2.35 3.60
CA LEU A 139 4.92 -1.59 4.82
C LEU A 139 4.21 -2.40 5.89
N THR A 140 3.27 -3.25 5.47
CA THR A 140 2.48 -4.04 6.41
C THR A 140 3.27 -5.23 6.94
N ILE A 141 4.15 -5.88 6.18
CA ILE A 141 4.88 -7.08 6.66
C ILE A 141 5.75 -6.81 7.89
N PHE A 142 6.32 -5.60 8.04
CA PHE A 142 7.10 -5.22 9.24
C PHE A 142 6.23 -4.84 10.44
N THR A 143 4.99 -4.46 10.19
CA THR A 143 4.04 -4.05 11.24
C THR A 143 3.10 -5.18 11.66
N THR A 144 2.94 -6.19 10.82
CA THR A 144 2.21 -7.43 11.06
C THR A 144 2.85 -8.24 12.20
N PRO A 145 2.06 -8.64 13.22
CA PRO A 145 2.47 -9.61 14.24
C PRO A 145 3.08 -10.87 13.64
N LEU A 146 4.14 -11.41 14.26
CA LEU A 146 4.87 -12.58 13.75
C LEU A 146 3.95 -13.78 13.52
N ALA A 147 2.99 -14.03 14.41
CA ALA A 147 2.05 -15.14 14.29
C ALA A 147 1.22 -15.11 13.00
N PHE A 148 0.90 -13.92 12.46
CA PHE A 148 0.16 -13.78 11.20
C PHE A 148 1.03 -14.01 9.96
N LYS A 149 2.36 -14.04 10.09
CA LYS A 149 3.28 -14.31 8.98
C LYS A 149 3.41 -15.80 8.67
N TYR A 150 3.03 -16.67 9.61
CA TYR A 150 3.19 -18.11 9.51
C TYR A 150 1.84 -18.82 9.47
N THR A 151 1.84 -20.10 9.14
CA THR A 151 0.65 -20.95 9.24
C THR A 151 0.26 -21.16 10.72
N PRO A 152 -0.98 -21.58 11.02
CA PRO A 152 -1.40 -21.87 12.40
C PRO A 152 -0.43 -22.81 13.15
N LEU A 153 0.10 -23.84 12.47
CA LEU A 153 1.13 -24.73 13.02
C LEU A 153 2.45 -23.99 13.33
N GLY A 154 2.89 -23.09 12.44
CA GLY A 154 4.07 -22.25 12.69
C GLY A 154 3.85 -21.25 13.84
N ALA A 155 2.66 -20.69 13.97
CA ALA A 155 2.28 -19.83 15.09
C ALA A 155 2.28 -20.59 16.43
N GLN A 156 1.78 -21.84 16.48
CA GLN A 156 1.86 -22.70 17.67
C GLN A 156 3.30 -22.93 18.12
N LEU A 157 4.21 -23.20 17.18
CA LEU A 157 5.63 -23.42 17.50
C LEU A 157 6.32 -22.17 18.06
N ILE A 158 5.90 -20.98 17.61
CA ILE A 158 6.43 -19.72 18.12
C ILE A 158 5.87 -19.43 19.52
N LEU A 159 4.55 -19.55 19.69
CA LEU A 159 3.85 -19.29 20.96
C LEU A 159 4.28 -20.26 22.08
N SER A 160 4.45 -21.54 21.76
CA SER A 160 4.91 -22.57 22.72
C SER A 160 6.37 -22.41 23.14
N ARG A 161 7.21 -21.76 22.31
CA ARG A 161 8.59 -21.42 22.68
C ARG A 161 8.66 -20.18 23.55
N THR A 162 7.78 -19.19 23.34
CA THR A 162 7.73 -17.98 24.18
C THR A 162 7.14 -18.24 25.58
N HIS A 163 6.21 -19.19 25.73
CA HIS A 163 5.66 -19.58 27.04
C HIS A 163 6.58 -20.48 27.88
N LYS A 164 7.68 -21.01 27.33
CA LYS A 164 8.64 -21.85 28.06
C LYS A 164 9.80 -21.07 28.69
N VAL A 165 9.79 -19.74 28.60
CA VAL A 165 10.87 -18.85 29.07
C VAL A 165 10.45 -18.07 30.34
N ASP A 166 9.24 -18.31 30.84
CA ASP A 166 8.80 -17.90 32.18
C ASP A 166 8.81 -19.12 33.12
#